data_AF-A0A926CNP6-F1
#
_entry.id   AF-A0A926CNP6-F1
#
_cell.length_a   1.000
_cell.length_b   1.000
_cell.length_c   1.000
_cell.angle_alpha   90.00
_cell.angle_beta   90.00
_cell.angle_gamma   90.00
#
_symmetry.space_group_name_H-M   'P 1'
#
loop_
_entity.id
_entity.type
_entity.pdbx_description
1 polymer ?
#
loop_
_entity_poly.entity_id
_entity_poly.type
_entity_poly.pdbx_seq_one_letter_code
_entity_poly.pdbx_strand_id
1 'polypeptide(L)'
;FVSSGDQLTAIETPGNWSAAYDISDNGQAVGYYQKPKGRFQAFSWTQDGGTVSFGTLGGRNSYAQAVNTHGQIVGSSAVRSGYLHAFLYDGIMQDLGTLGGASSAAYDVNDNREAVGLSVNSIGQDRAFIWKNGNMFDLNSLIDPASGWALESAYGINRQGQIVGAGTYNGQSTAFRLDPDEILALTNAGGATAFDVQTSAASVPEPSTLASLAISVLLLGLYRKLRRIR
;
A
#
# COMPACT_ATOMS: atom_id res chain seq x y z
N PHE A 1 21.71 6.50 -1.61
CA PHE A 1 22.83 7.12 -0.89
C PHE A 1 22.23 8.03 0.19
N VAL A 2 23.01 8.39 1.19
CA VAL A 2 22.70 9.41 2.19
C VAL A 2 23.59 10.61 1.89
N SER A 3 23.02 11.80 1.85
CA SER A 3 23.78 13.04 1.71
C SER A 3 23.94 13.73 3.06
N SER A 4 25.14 14.18 3.37
CA SER A 4 25.44 15.01 4.55
C SER A 4 26.39 16.13 4.13
N GLY A 5 25.86 17.33 3.91
CA GLY A 5 26.59 18.40 3.22
C GLY A 5 26.98 17.95 1.81
N ASP A 6 28.27 18.11 1.47
CA ASP A 6 28.81 17.70 0.16
C ASP A 6 29.18 16.21 0.07
N GLN A 7 29.03 15.46 1.17
CA GLN A 7 29.39 14.05 1.20
C GLN A 7 28.18 13.18 0.81
N LEU A 8 28.39 12.25 -0.12
CA LEU A 8 27.43 11.23 -0.52
C LEU A 8 27.94 9.86 -0.07
N THR A 9 27.23 9.22 0.86
CA THR A 9 27.54 7.86 1.33
C THR A 9 26.58 6.87 0.69
N ALA A 10 27.09 5.85 0.01
CA ALA A 10 26.25 4.84 -0.61
C ALA A 10 25.42 4.07 0.43
N ILE A 11 24.19 3.70 0.05
CA ILE A 11 23.42 2.70 0.78
C ILE A 11 23.82 1.37 0.17
N GLU A 12 24.62 0.60 0.90
CA GLU A 12 25.14 -0.67 0.43
C GLU A 12 24.02 -1.71 0.38
N THR A 13 23.71 -2.19 -0.84
CA THR A 13 22.77 -3.30 -1.06
C THR A 13 23.46 -4.38 -1.86
N PRO A 14 23.20 -5.67 -1.61
CA PRO A 14 23.76 -6.72 -2.45
C PRO A 14 23.28 -6.59 -3.90
N GLY A 15 24.18 -6.76 -4.86
CA GLY A 15 23.86 -6.78 -6.29
C GLY A 15 23.89 -5.41 -6.98
N ASN A 16 23.41 -5.37 -8.22
CA ASN A 16 23.73 -4.28 -9.15
C ASN A 16 22.61 -3.24 -9.27
N TRP A 17 21.48 -3.46 -8.62
CA TRP A 17 20.34 -2.55 -8.68
C TRP A 17 19.52 -2.57 -7.40
N SER A 18 19.11 -1.39 -6.95
CA SER A 18 18.23 -1.18 -5.82
C SER A 18 17.39 0.08 -6.00
N ALA A 19 16.27 0.13 -5.30
CA ALA A 19 15.41 1.30 -5.20
C ALA A 19 14.87 1.42 -3.77
N ALA A 20 14.87 2.64 -3.23
CA ALA A 20 14.15 3.00 -2.02
C ALA A 20 12.80 3.62 -2.42
N TYR A 21 11.76 3.33 -1.65
CA TYR A 21 10.40 3.80 -1.92
C TYR A 21 9.82 4.68 -0.83
N ASP A 22 10.25 4.51 0.41
CA ASP A 22 9.72 5.26 1.52
C ASP A 22 10.76 5.45 2.63
N ILE A 23 10.52 6.47 3.46
CA ILE A 23 11.33 6.81 4.61
C ILE A 23 10.43 7.30 5.75
N SER A 24 10.63 6.78 6.96
CA SER A 24 9.92 7.25 8.15
C SER A 24 10.63 8.42 8.83
N ASP A 25 9.92 9.12 9.73
CA ASP A 25 10.43 10.30 10.46
C ASP A 25 11.72 10.05 11.27
N ASN A 26 12.01 8.80 11.61
CA ASN A 26 13.24 8.38 12.30
C ASN A 26 14.42 8.12 11.34
N GLY A 27 14.26 8.37 10.03
CA GLY A 27 15.29 8.18 9.01
C GLY A 27 15.45 6.75 8.51
N GLN A 28 14.57 5.81 8.88
CA GLN A 28 14.57 4.46 8.34
C GLN A 28 14.00 4.45 6.91
N ALA A 29 14.82 4.04 5.95
CA ALA A 29 14.41 3.93 4.55
C ALA A 29 14.10 2.48 4.17
N VAL A 30 13.09 2.26 3.35
CA VAL A 30 12.72 0.92 2.87
C VAL A 30 12.65 0.84 1.35
N GLY A 31 12.81 -0.36 0.84
CA GLY A 31 12.72 -0.62 -0.59
C GLY A 31 13.08 -2.04 -0.94
N TYR A 32 13.74 -2.23 -2.08
CA TYR A 32 14.21 -3.55 -2.50
C TYR A 32 15.47 -3.46 -3.35
N TYR A 33 16.18 -4.58 -3.44
CA TYR A 33 17.36 -4.73 -4.28
C TYR A 33 17.33 -6.03 -5.07
N GLN A 34 18.16 -6.12 -6.11
CA GLN A 34 18.30 -7.29 -6.96
C GLN A 34 19.38 -8.24 -6.44
N LYS A 35 18.95 -9.44 -6.05
CA LYS A 35 19.80 -10.60 -5.78
C LYS A 35 20.25 -11.29 -7.09
N PRO A 36 21.29 -12.15 -7.04
CA PRO A 36 21.67 -13.00 -8.16
C PRO A 36 20.50 -13.77 -8.78
N LYS A 37 20.61 -14.07 -10.09
CA LYS A 37 19.56 -14.73 -10.89
C LYS A 37 18.25 -13.91 -10.98
N GLY A 38 18.36 -12.58 -10.91
CA GLY A 38 17.25 -11.64 -11.15
C GLY A 38 16.13 -11.70 -10.11
N ARG A 39 16.44 -12.09 -8.86
CA ARG A 39 15.45 -12.12 -7.76
C ARG A 39 15.45 -10.79 -7.04
N PHE A 40 14.33 -10.40 -6.46
CA PHE A 40 14.24 -9.16 -5.68
C PHE A 40 14.08 -9.45 -4.20
N GLN A 41 14.57 -8.55 -3.35
CA GLN A 41 14.53 -8.70 -1.91
C GLN A 41 14.22 -7.36 -1.27
N ALA A 42 13.17 -7.34 -0.45
CA ALA A 42 12.84 -6.21 0.39
C ALA A 42 13.95 -5.96 1.41
N PHE A 43 14.27 -4.69 1.64
CA PHE A 43 15.22 -4.24 2.64
C PHE A 43 14.68 -3.07 3.47
N SER A 44 15.27 -2.91 4.64
CA SER A 44 15.24 -1.71 5.47
C SER A 44 16.67 -1.20 5.63
N TRP A 45 16.85 0.10 5.70
CA TRP A 45 18.14 0.75 5.94
C TRP A 45 17.99 1.79 7.03
N THR A 46 18.97 1.86 7.93
CA THR A 46 19.15 2.96 8.90
C THR A 46 20.61 3.37 8.92
N GLN A 47 20.90 4.59 9.37
CA GLN A 47 22.28 5.07 9.43
C GLN A 47 23.17 4.23 10.37
N ASP A 48 22.64 3.83 11.52
CA ASP A 48 23.39 3.06 12.53
C ASP A 48 23.39 1.56 12.25
N GLY A 49 22.31 1.03 11.64
CA GLY A 49 22.12 -0.39 11.40
C GLY A 49 22.52 -0.88 10.01
N GLY A 50 22.73 0.03 9.06
CA GLY A 50 22.95 -0.31 7.66
C GLY A 50 21.74 -1.03 7.04
N THR A 51 21.98 -1.80 5.98
CA THR A 51 20.94 -2.52 5.23
C THR A 51 20.62 -3.88 5.87
N VAL A 52 19.36 -4.08 6.23
CA VAL A 52 18.82 -5.35 6.74
C VAL A 52 17.75 -5.87 5.79
N SER A 53 17.81 -7.17 5.48
CA SER A 53 16.85 -7.85 4.61
C SER A 53 16.05 -8.89 5.38
N PHE A 54 14.75 -9.01 5.12
CA PHE A 54 13.84 -9.83 5.93
C PHE A 54 13.13 -10.95 5.15
N GLY A 55 13.76 -11.47 4.09
CA GLY A 55 13.30 -12.68 3.39
C GLY A 55 12.02 -12.51 2.55
N THR A 56 11.25 -13.59 2.43
CA THR A 56 10.02 -13.67 1.62
C THR A 56 9.01 -14.59 2.30
N LEU A 57 7.73 -14.55 1.89
CA LEU A 57 6.68 -15.49 2.32
C LEU A 57 6.81 -16.92 1.73
N GLY A 58 8.03 -17.35 1.44
CA GLY A 58 8.35 -18.68 0.89
C GLY A 58 8.48 -18.72 -0.64
N GLY A 59 8.26 -17.60 -1.34
CA GLY A 59 8.49 -17.45 -2.77
C GLY A 59 9.88 -16.91 -3.11
N ARG A 60 10.00 -16.23 -4.25
CA ARG A 60 11.30 -15.77 -4.80
C ARG A 60 11.61 -14.30 -4.56
N ASN A 61 10.57 -13.47 -4.43
CA ASN A 61 10.67 -12.01 -4.45
C ASN A 61 9.95 -11.38 -3.26
N SER A 62 10.45 -10.24 -2.81
CA SER A 62 9.77 -9.34 -1.90
C SER A 62 10.12 -7.89 -2.22
N TYR A 63 9.20 -6.99 -1.93
CA TYR A 63 9.31 -5.56 -2.17
C TYR A 63 8.73 -4.82 -0.96
N ALA A 64 9.51 -3.99 -0.27
CA ALA A 64 8.97 -3.09 0.74
C ALA A 64 8.44 -1.81 0.06
N GLN A 65 7.28 -1.35 0.48
CA GLN A 65 6.57 -0.20 -0.12
C GLN A 65 6.52 0.98 0.84
N ALA A 66 6.18 0.75 2.11
CA ALA A 66 6.02 1.82 3.09
C ALA A 66 6.51 1.40 4.48
N VAL A 67 6.84 2.39 5.31
CA VAL A 67 7.30 2.22 6.69
C VAL A 67 6.72 3.32 7.60
N ASN A 68 6.18 2.93 8.76
CA ASN A 68 5.70 3.90 9.76
C ASN A 68 6.77 4.28 10.79
N THR A 69 6.44 5.20 11.70
CA THR A 69 7.39 5.71 12.71
C THR A 69 7.84 4.66 13.74
N HIS A 70 7.09 3.57 13.88
CA HIS A 70 7.43 2.42 14.73
C HIS A 70 8.32 1.39 14.01
N GLY A 71 8.72 1.65 12.75
CA GLY A 71 9.54 0.77 11.94
C GLY A 71 8.81 -0.46 11.42
N GLN A 72 7.47 -0.43 11.42
CA GLN A 72 6.65 -1.45 10.79
C GLN A 72 6.61 -1.21 9.29
N ILE A 73 6.90 -2.26 8.52
CA ILE A 73 7.10 -2.16 7.08
C ILE A 73 6.02 -2.97 6.37
N VAL A 74 5.40 -2.39 5.35
CA VAL A 74 4.46 -3.12 4.50
C VAL A 74 4.94 -3.19 3.06
N GLY A 75 4.37 -4.13 2.33
CA GLY A 75 4.63 -4.27 0.90
C GLY A 75 4.03 -5.54 0.34
N SER A 76 4.73 -6.15 -0.61
CA SER A 76 4.33 -7.37 -1.28
C SER A 76 5.45 -8.41 -1.29
N SER A 77 5.11 -9.67 -1.03
CA SER A 77 6.04 -10.79 -1.08
C SER A 77 5.43 -12.00 -1.75
N ALA A 78 6.26 -12.68 -2.54
CA ALA A 78 5.86 -13.91 -3.18
C ALA A 78 5.67 -15.01 -2.13
N VAL A 79 4.50 -15.65 -2.16
CA VAL A 79 4.23 -16.90 -1.44
C VAL A 79 4.75 -18.10 -2.24
N ARG A 80 4.69 -19.31 -1.66
CA ARG A 80 5.19 -20.54 -2.30
C ARG A 80 4.60 -20.81 -3.69
N SER A 81 3.34 -20.45 -3.92
CA SER A 81 2.67 -20.59 -5.23
C SER A 81 3.18 -19.61 -6.28
N GLY A 82 3.97 -18.59 -5.89
CA GLY A 82 4.53 -17.57 -6.76
C GLY A 82 3.68 -16.31 -6.92
N TYR A 83 2.45 -16.29 -6.40
CA TYR A 83 1.65 -15.07 -6.30
C TYR A 83 2.21 -14.12 -5.25
N LEU A 84 1.90 -12.83 -5.38
CA LEU A 84 2.28 -11.81 -4.42
C LEU A 84 1.17 -11.62 -3.40
N HIS A 85 1.50 -11.71 -2.12
CA HIS A 85 0.62 -11.30 -1.04
C HIS A 85 1.17 -10.05 -0.37
N ALA A 86 0.26 -9.22 0.14
CA ALA A 86 0.56 -8.14 1.04
C ALA A 86 1.21 -8.70 2.31
N PHE A 87 2.25 -8.03 2.81
CA PHE A 87 2.87 -8.39 4.08
C PHE A 87 2.94 -7.20 5.03
N LEU A 88 3.04 -7.51 6.31
CA LEU A 88 3.49 -6.61 7.36
C LEU A 88 4.74 -7.21 8.02
N TYR A 89 5.80 -6.44 8.17
CA TYR A 89 7.01 -6.82 8.88
C TYR A 89 7.14 -6.00 10.16
N ASP A 90 7.22 -6.71 11.28
CA ASP A 90 7.40 -6.16 12.63
C ASP A 90 8.31 -7.14 13.41
N GLY A 91 9.57 -7.22 12.99
CA GLY A 91 10.53 -8.24 13.41
C GLY A 91 10.36 -9.61 12.73
N ILE A 92 9.14 -9.94 12.31
CA ILE A 92 8.81 -11.14 11.53
C ILE A 92 7.88 -10.74 10.37
N MET A 93 8.09 -11.32 9.19
CA MET A 93 7.21 -11.10 8.03
C MET A 93 5.92 -11.89 8.20
N GLN A 94 4.80 -11.18 8.30
CA GLN A 94 3.45 -11.69 8.38
C GLN A 94 2.76 -11.56 7.01
N ASP A 95 2.15 -12.66 6.55
CA ASP A 95 1.23 -12.64 5.41
C ASP A 95 -0.10 -12.00 5.84
N LEU A 96 -0.54 -10.96 5.12
CA LEU A 96 -1.83 -10.30 5.38
C LEU A 96 -3.00 -11.00 4.68
N GLY A 97 -2.72 -11.93 3.77
CA GLY A 97 -3.70 -12.68 2.99
C GLY A 97 -4.27 -11.89 1.81
N THR A 98 -5.45 -12.31 1.36
CA THR A 98 -6.19 -11.71 0.24
C THR A 98 -7.68 -11.64 0.57
N LEU A 99 -8.46 -10.93 -0.24
CA LEU A 99 -9.93 -10.93 -0.20
C LEU A 99 -10.56 -12.17 -0.87
N GLY A 100 -9.83 -13.29 -0.91
CA GLY A 100 -10.26 -14.56 -1.49
C GLY A 100 -9.74 -14.84 -2.90
N GLY A 101 -9.05 -13.88 -3.53
CA GLY A 101 -8.32 -14.07 -4.78
C GLY A 101 -6.87 -14.50 -4.57
N ALA A 102 -6.08 -14.46 -5.63
CA ALA A 102 -4.71 -14.98 -5.63
C ALA A 102 -3.63 -14.00 -5.15
N SER A 103 -3.90 -12.69 -5.19
CA SER A 103 -2.87 -11.67 -4.93
C SER A 103 -3.36 -10.49 -4.11
N SER A 104 -2.42 -9.84 -3.44
CA SER A 104 -2.58 -8.57 -2.74
C SER A 104 -1.24 -7.82 -2.65
N ALA A 105 -1.31 -6.51 -2.41
CA ALA A 105 -0.16 -5.66 -2.13
C ALA A 105 -0.58 -4.54 -1.18
N ALA A 106 0.18 -4.35 -0.10
CA ALA A 106 0.03 -3.19 0.77
C ALA A 106 0.88 -2.04 0.25
N TYR A 107 0.32 -0.83 0.25
CA TYR A 107 0.96 0.37 -0.28
C TYR A 107 1.32 1.38 0.80
N ASP A 108 0.58 1.39 1.92
CA ASP A 108 0.84 2.30 3.02
C ASP A 108 0.46 1.69 4.36
N VAL A 109 1.06 2.19 5.44
CA VAL A 109 0.81 1.77 6.82
C VAL A 109 0.89 2.96 7.78
N ASN A 110 -0.12 3.14 8.61
CA ASN A 110 -0.10 4.19 9.63
C ASN A 110 0.52 3.71 10.95
N ASP A 111 0.72 4.65 11.88
CA ASP A 111 1.25 4.39 13.23
C ASP A 111 0.36 3.51 14.12
N ASN A 112 -0.90 3.28 13.74
CA ASN A 112 -1.82 2.39 14.46
C ASN A 112 -1.71 0.94 13.96
N ARG A 113 -0.72 0.64 13.12
CA ARG A 113 -0.51 -0.68 12.51
C ARG A 113 -1.67 -1.09 11.57
N GLU A 114 -2.27 -0.11 10.91
CA GLU A 114 -3.30 -0.33 9.89
C GLU A 114 -2.66 -0.15 8.52
N ALA A 115 -2.83 -1.16 7.66
CA ALA A 115 -2.24 -1.17 6.32
C ALA A 115 -3.32 -1.10 5.26
N VAL A 116 -3.08 -0.35 4.19
CA VAL A 116 -4.02 -0.24 3.06
C VAL A 116 -3.36 -0.66 1.76
N GLY A 117 -4.18 -1.03 0.78
CA GLY A 117 -3.65 -1.42 -0.52
C GLY A 117 -4.70 -1.95 -1.48
N LEU A 118 -4.25 -2.86 -2.35
CA LEU A 118 -5.08 -3.58 -3.31
C LEU A 118 -5.08 -5.08 -2.98
N SER A 119 -6.25 -5.72 -3.08
CA SER A 119 -6.37 -7.17 -3.07
C SER A 119 -7.35 -7.65 -4.12
N VAL A 120 -7.06 -8.81 -4.70
CA VAL A 120 -7.95 -9.50 -5.62
C VAL A 120 -8.98 -10.28 -4.80
N ASN A 121 -10.27 -10.10 -5.10
CA ASN A 121 -11.33 -10.88 -4.48
C ASN A 121 -11.56 -12.25 -5.15
N SER A 122 -12.47 -13.06 -4.62
CA SER A 122 -12.75 -14.42 -5.12
C SER A 122 -13.25 -14.49 -6.57
N ILE A 123 -13.79 -13.39 -7.11
CA ILE A 123 -14.24 -13.28 -8.50
C ILE A 123 -13.24 -12.55 -9.41
N GLY A 124 -12.03 -12.27 -8.91
CA GLY A 124 -10.93 -11.72 -9.71
C GLY A 124 -10.94 -10.20 -9.89
N GLN A 125 -11.73 -9.47 -9.11
CA GLN A 125 -11.76 -8.01 -9.13
C GLN A 125 -10.70 -7.42 -8.21
N ASP A 126 -10.10 -6.30 -8.64
CA ASP A 126 -9.21 -5.49 -7.83
C ASP A 126 -10.05 -4.66 -6.84
N ARG A 127 -9.72 -4.73 -5.55
CA ARG A 127 -10.47 -4.09 -4.46
C ARG A 127 -9.52 -3.38 -3.51
N ALA A 128 -9.88 -2.16 -3.12
CA ALA A 128 -9.20 -1.46 -2.06
C ALA A 128 -9.45 -2.17 -0.73
N PHE A 129 -8.40 -2.42 0.06
CA PHE A 129 -8.53 -3.04 1.38
C PHE A 129 -7.97 -2.16 2.49
N ILE A 130 -8.46 -2.38 3.70
CA ILE A 130 -7.78 -2.04 4.95
C ILE A 130 -7.52 -3.32 5.73
N TRP A 131 -6.29 -3.50 6.20
CA TRP A 131 -5.92 -4.53 7.15
C TRP A 131 -5.74 -3.90 8.52
N LYS A 132 -6.48 -4.42 9.51
CA LYS A 132 -6.38 -3.98 10.90
C LYS A 132 -6.74 -5.12 11.83
N ASN A 133 -6.13 -5.15 13.01
CA ASN A 133 -6.39 -6.15 14.05
C ASN A 133 -6.33 -7.60 13.51
N GLY A 134 -5.35 -7.91 12.67
CA GLY A 134 -5.17 -9.27 12.14
C GLY A 134 -6.02 -9.63 10.91
N ASN A 135 -6.91 -8.75 10.46
CA ASN A 135 -7.93 -9.07 9.45
C ASN A 135 -7.89 -8.09 8.28
N MET A 136 -8.09 -8.61 7.05
CA MET A 136 -8.24 -7.82 5.83
C MET A 136 -9.73 -7.58 5.53
N PHE A 137 -10.10 -6.32 5.31
CA PHE A 137 -11.47 -5.90 5.00
C PHE A 137 -11.53 -5.23 3.63
N ASP A 138 -12.55 -5.56 2.82
CA ASP A 138 -12.86 -4.84 1.57
C ASP A 138 -13.46 -3.48 1.93
N LEU A 139 -12.84 -2.36 1.52
CA LEU A 139 -13.35 -1.02 1.81
C LEU A 139 -14.71 -0.76 1.17
N ASN A 140 -15.05 -1.46 0.09
CA ASN A 140 -16.37 -1.36 -0.52
C ASN A 140 -17.49 -1.95 0.36
N SER A 141 -17.15 -2.80 1.34
CA SER A 141 -18.13 -3.28 2.33
C SER A 141 -18.46 -2.22 3.39
N LEU A 142 -17.69 -1.12 3.42
CA LEU A 142 -17.86 -0.02 4.35
C LEU A 142 -18.60 1.17 3.74
N ILE A 143 -19.06 1.10 2.50
CA ILE A 143 -19.82 2.17 1.84
C ILE A 143 -21.18 1.65 1.40
N ASP A 144 -22.13 2.55 1.13
CA ASP A 144 -23.42 2.18 0.56
C ASP A 144 -23.22 1.51 -0.82
N PRO A 145 -23.67 0.26 -1.03
CA PRO A 145 -23.60 -0.40 -2.32
C PRO A 145 -24.31 0.37 -3.45
N ALA A 146 -25.26 1.24 -3.13
CA ALA A 146 -25.99 2.09 -4.09
C ALA A 146 -25.29 3.43 -4.37
N SER A 147 -24.15 3.72 -3.73
CA SER A 147 -23.43 5.00 -3.88
C SER A 147 -22.87 5.26 -5.28
N GLY A 148 -22.85 4.24 -6.16
CA GLY A 148 -22.21 4.31 -7.48
C GLY A 148 -20.69 4.22 -7.44
N TRP A 149 -20.09 4.08 -6.24
CA TRP A 149 -18.66 3.93 -6.05
C TRP A 149 -18.21 2.48 -6.10
N ALA A 150 -17.05 2.25 -6.72
CA ALA A 150 -16.28 1.02 -6.57
C ALA A 150 -14.81 1.38 -6.29
N LEU A 151 -14.33 1.09 -5.09
CA LEU A 151 -12.97 1.40 -4.63
C LEU A 151 -12.02 0.27 -5.04
N GLU A 152 -11.02 0.58 -5.86
CA GLU A 152 -10.16 -0.44 -6.50
C GLU A 152 -8.77 -0.52 -5.86
N SER A 153 -8.23 0.60 -5.39
CA SER A 153 -6.93 0.66 -4.69
C SER A 153 -6.91 1.77 -3.66
N ALA A 154 -6.42 1.48 -2.46
CA ALA A 154 -6.10 2.49 -1.46
C ALA A 154 -4.59 2.71 -1.44
N TYR A 155 -4.14 3.96 -1.63
CA TYR A 155 -2.73 4.32 -1.79
C TYR A 155 -2.12 4.95 -0.54
N GLY A 156 -2.93 5.53 0.33
CA GLY A 156 -2.44 6.19 1.54
C GLY A 156 -3.43 6.11 2.69
N ILE A 157 -2.90 6.07 3.90
CA ILE A 157 -3.66 6.09 5.15
C ILE A 157 -2.93 6.96 6.18
N ASN A 158 -3.63 7.92 6.78
CA ASN A 158 -3.05 8.72 7.87
C ASN A 158 -3.32 8.11 9.25
N ARG A 159 -2.77 8.73 10.30
CA ARG A 159 -2.93 8.29 11.69
C ARG A 159 -4.37 8.41 12.22
N GLN A 160 -5.23 9.20 11.58
CA GLN A 160 -6.66 9.28 11.88
C GLN A 160 -7.49 8.21 11.14
N GLY A 161 -6.85 7.30 10.40
CA GLY A 161 -7.55 6.26 9.64
C GLY A 161 -8.21 6.74 8.35
N GLN A 162 -7.90 7.96 7.90
CA GLN A 162 -8.41 8.51 6.64
C GLN A 162 -7.63 7.91 5.48
N ILE A 163 -8.34 7.43 4.48
CA ILE A 163 -7.76 6.63 3.39
C ILE A 163 -7.94 7.37 2.07
N VAL A 164 -6.90 7.45 1.26
CA VAL A 164 -6.98 7.97 -0.12
C VAL A 164 -6.69 6.87 -1.13
N GLY A 165 -7.27 6.98 -2.32
CA GLY A 165 -7.10 5.95 -3.34
C GLY A 165 -7.73 6.28 -4.69
N ALA A 166 -7.83 5.26 -5.53
CA ALA A 166 -8.50 5.32 -6.82
C ALA A 166 -9.57 4.23 -6.95
N GLY A 167 -10.62 4.55 -7.70
CA GLY A 167 -11.71 3.66 -8.01
C GLY A 167 -12.53 4.20 -9.16
N THR A 168 -13.80 3.81 -9.24
CA THR A 168 -14.76 4.36 -10.18
C THR A 168 -15.96 4.97 -9.46
N TYR A 169 -16.51 6.04 -10.04
CA TYR A 169 -17.81 6.58 -9.70
C TYR A 169 -18.69 6.54 -10.96
N ASN A 170 -19.78 5.77 -10.93
CA ASN A 170 -20.65 5.51 -12.08
C ASN A 170 -19.86 5.08 -13.34
N GLY A 171 -18.85 4.23 -13.13
CA GLY A 171 -17.99 3.68 -14.19
C GLY A 171 -16.89 4.60 -14.70
N GLN A 172 -16.76 5.83 -14.18
CA GLN A 172 -15.67 6.75 -14.51
C GLN A 172 -14.56 6.67 -13.46
N SER A 173 -13.31 6.49 -13.89
CA SER A 173 -12.17 6.45 -12.98
C SER A 173 -11.99 7.79 -12.27
N THR A 174 -11.84 7.75 -10.95
CA THR A 174 -11.66 8.94 -10.12
C THR A 174 -10.93 8.60 -8.82
N ALA A 175 -10.39 9.62 -8.15
CA ALA A 175 -9.80 9.49 -6.83
C ALA A 175 -10.89 9.51 -5.74
N PHE A 176 -10.59 8.93 -4.58
CA PHE A 176 -11.44 9.02 -3.40
C PHE A 176 -10.62 9.38 -2.15
N ARG A 177 -11.32 9.99 -1.19
CA ARG A 177 -10.96 9.99 0.24
C ARG A 177 -12.09 9.32 1.00
N LEU A 178 -11.74 8.42 1.92
CA LEU A 178 -12.66 7.67 2.75
C LEU A 178 -12.32 7.90 4.22
N ASP A 179 -13.33 8.17 5.03
CA ASP A 179 -13.23 8.37 6.48
C ASP A 179 -14.04 7.25 7.18
N PRO A 180 -13.47 6.05 7.40
CA PRO A 180 -14.22 4.87 7.81
C PRO A 180 -14.93 4.99 9.17
N ASP A 181 -14.34 5.74 10.11
CA ASP A 181 -14.91 5.92 11.44
C ASP A 181 -16.18 6.78 11.43
N GLU A 182 -16.32 7.70 10.47
CA GLU A 182 -17.58 8.41 10.25
C GLU A 182 -18.67 7.47 9.70
N ILE A 183 -18.29 6.48 8.89
CA ILE A 183 -19.25 5.54 8.31
C ILE A 183 -19.73 4.50 9.33
N LEU A 184 -18.86 4.08 10.26
CA LEU A 184 -19.24 3.22 11.39
C LEU A 184 -20.09 3.96 12.43
N ALA A 185 -19.93 5.28 12.57
CA ALA A 185 -20.81 6.11 13.40
C ALA A 185 -22.22 6.21 12.78
N LEU A 186 -22.32 6.36 11.45
CA LEU A 186 -23.59 6.43 10.72
C LEU A 186 -24.36 5.10 10.68
N THR A 187 -23.67 3.96 10.71
CA THR A 187 -24.30 2.63 10.72
C THR A 187 -24.75 2.18 12.12
N ASN A 188 -24.09 2.66 13.18
CA ASN A 188 -24.53 2.44 14.57
C ASN A 188 -25.62 3.42 15.02
N ALA A 189 -25.74 4.59 14.39
CA ALA A 189 -26.80 5.56 14.61
C ALA A 189 -28.05 5.24 13.79
N GLY A 190 -28.59 4.03 13.97
CA GLY A 190 -29.79 3.55 13.28
C GLY A 190 -30.91 4.60 13.22
N GLY A 191 -31.13 5.15 12.04
CA GLY A 191 -32.25 6.05 11.74
C GLY A 191 -32.00 7.52 12.07
N ALA A 192 -31.24 8.24 11.23
CA ALA A 192 -31.35 9.69 11.15
C ALA A 192 -31.43 10.12 9.67
N THR A 193 -32.55 10.74 9.34
CA THR A 193 -32.92 11.25 8.02
C THR A 193 -32.05 12.43 7.59
N ALA A 194 -31.71 12.44 6.29
CA ALA A 194 -31.38 13.58 5.43
C ALA A 194 -30.23 14.51 5.85
N PHE A 195 -29.19 14.49 5.00
CA PHE A 195 -28.12 15.48 4.87
C PHE A 195 -28.63 16.93 4.86
N ASP A 196 -28.06 17.77 5.71
CA ASP A 196 -28.02 19.21 5.49
C ASP A 196 -26.58 19.57 5.09
N VAL A 197 -26.39 19.94 3.83
CA VAL A 197 -25.07 20.25 3.24
C VAL A 197 -24.71 21.68 3.63
N GLN A 198 -23.88 21.85 4.68
CA GLN A 198 -23.18 23.11 4.88
C GLN A 198 -21.92 23.14 4.01
N THR A 199 -22.01 23.83 2.87
CA THR A 199 -20.85 24.20 2.06
C THR A 199 -20.05 25.28 2.78
N SER A 200 -18.89 24.96 3.35
CA SER A 200 -17.86 25.97 3.63
C SER A 200 -16.69 25.76 2.67
N ALA A 201 -16.65 26.58 1.61
CA ALA A 201 -15.51 26.68 0.72
C ALA A 201 -14.35 27.36 1.47
N ALA A 202 -13.33 26.59 1.85
CA ALA A 202 -12.03 27.14 2.21
C ALA A 202 -11.07 26.87 1.04
N SER A 203 -10.56 27.94 0.44
CA SER A 203 -9.59 27.91 -0.66
C SER A 203 -8.30 27.22 -0.23
N VAL A 204 -7.97 26.09 -0.87
CA VAL A 204 -6.70 25.36 -0.64
C VAL A 204 -5.63 25.91 -1.60
N PRO A 205 -4.42 26.28 -1.12
CA PRO A 205 -3.31 26.57 -2.00
C PRO A 205 -2.68 25.24 -2.48
N GLU A 206 -2.53 25.10 -3.80
CA GLU A 206 -1.90 23.93 -4.44
C GLU A 206 -0.42 23.79 -4.03
N PRO A 207 0.02 22.62 -3.49
CA PRO A 207 1.43 22.28 -3.47
C PRO A 207 1.83 21.66 -4.82
N SER A 208 2.69 22.38 -5.53
CA SER A 208 3.40 21.89 -6.70
C SER A 208 4.36 20.75 -6.33
N THR A 209 4.00 19.48 -6.51
CA THR A 209 5.01 18.41 -6.74
C THR A 209 4.42 17.19 -7.46
N LEU A 210 4.65 17.15 -8.78
CA LEU A 210 4.70 15.94 -9.58
C LEU A 210 5.90 15.09 -9.13
N ALA A 211 5.69 13.89 -8.58
CA ALA A 211 6.51 12.68 -8.79
C ALA A 211 6.28 11.61 -7.71
N SER A 212 5.29 10.74 -7.89
CA SER A 212 5.30 9.36 -7.35
C SER A 212 4.05 8.56 -7.77
N LEU A 213 3.70 8.58 -9.06
CA LEU A 213 2.69 7.69 -9.64
C LEU A 213 3.27 7.10 -10.92
N ALA A 214 3.87 5.91 -10.84
CA ALA A 214 3.94 4.92 -11.93
C ALA A 214 5.07 3.89 -11.73
N ILE A 215 4.98 2.94 -10.79
CA ILE A 215 5.75 1.68 -10.95
C ILE A 215 4.93 0.42 -10.61
N SER A 216 3.98 0.46 -9.67
CA SER A 216 3.16 -0.73 -9.32
C SER A 216 2.09 -1.08 -10.37
N VAL A 217 1.50 -0.09 -11.07
CA VAL A 217 0.62 -0.35 -12.23
C VAL A 217 1.39 -1.05 -13.36
N LEU A 218 2.70 -0.81 -13.48
CA LEU A 218 3.52 -1.44 -14.51
C LEU A 218 3.77 -2.93 -14.25
N LEU A 219 3.93 -3.36 -12.99
CA LEU A 219 4.24 -4.77 -12.69
C LEU A 219 3.01 -5.70 -12.81
N LEU A 220 1.81 -5.26 -12.40
CA LEU A 220 0.57 -6.00 -12.73
C LEU A 220 0.16 -5.81 -14.21
N GLY A 221 0.39 -4.62 -14.79
CA GLY A 221 0.09 -4.33 -16.19
C GLY A 221 0.94 -5.13 -17.19
N LEU A 222 2.24 -5.31 -16.95
CA LEU A 222 3.10 -6.15 -17.79
C LEU A 222 2.72 -7.63 -17.73
N TYR A 223 2.24 -8.11 -16.58
CA TYR A 223 1.77 -9.49 -16.46
C TYR A 223 0.50 -9.76 -17.30
N ARG A 224 -0.38 -8.75 -17.45
CA ARG A 224 -1.59 -8.82 -18.29
C ARG A 224 -1.29 -8.76 -19.80
N LYS A 225 -0.25 -8.04 -20.25
CA LYS A 225 0.10 -7.94 -21.69
C LYS A 225 0.71 -9.23 -22.28
N LEU A 226 1.38 -10.04 -21.46
CA LEU A 226 2.05 -11.27 -21.91
C LEU A 226 1.11 -12.49 -22.08
N ARG A 227 -0.14 -12.43 -21.59
CA ARG A 227 -1.12 -13.54 -21.71
C ARG A 227 -2.14 -13.39 -22.84
N ARG A 228 -2.21 -12.25 -23.52
CA ARG A 228 -3.07 -12.06 -24.70
C ARG A 228 -2.42 -12.48 -26.04
N ILE A 229 -1.19 -12.99 -26.02
CA ILE A 229 -0.44 -13.39 -27.24
C ILE A 229 -0.07 -14.89 -27.19
N ARG A 230 -0.94 -15.74 -26.65
CA ARG A 230 -0.87 -17.19 -26.89
C ARG A 230 -2.25 -17.76 -27.11
#